data_AF-A0A7J2HK12-F1
#
_entry.id   AF-A0A7J2HK12-F1
#
_cell.length_a   1.000
_cell.length_b   1.000
_cell.length_c   1.000
_cell.angle_alpha   90.00
_cell.angle_beta   90.00
_cell.angle_gamma   90.00
#
_symmetry.space_group_name_H-M   'P 1'
#
loop_
_entity.id
_entity.type
_entity.pdbx_description
1 polymer ?
#
loop_
_entity_poly.entity_id
_entity_poly.type
_entity_poly.pdbx_seq_one_letter_code
_entity_poly.pdbx_strand_id
1 'polypeptide(L)' 'MAEEKIVLGIESTAHTLGFGIVSTTGKILANVNYVYKPKEGGIHP' A
#
# COMPACT_ATOMS: atom_id res chain seq x y z
N MET A 1 3.84 -27.72 -10.07
CA MET A 1 3.43 -26.72 -9.06
C MET A 1 4.00 -25.39 -9.51
N ALA A 2 3.20 -24.35 -9.69
CA ALA A 2 3.72 -23.03 -10.04
C ALA A 2 4.51 -22.46 -8.85
N GLU A 3 5.62 -21.78 -9.11
CA GLU A 3 6.42 -21.11 -8.09
C GLU A 3 5.62 -19.97 -7.43
N GLU A 4 5.67 -19.90 -6.09
CA GLU A 4 5.07 -18.79 -5.35
C GLU A 4 5.91 -17.53 -5.53
N LYS A 5 5.29 -16.44 -6.01
CA LYS A 5 5.96 -15.14 -6.13
C LYS A 5 5.48 -14.20 -5.05
N ILE A 6 6.39 -13.37 -4.58
CA ILE A 6 6.09 -12.28 -3.64
C ILE A 6 6.13 -10.95 -4.41
N VAL A 7 5.10 -10.13 -4.20
CA VAL A 7 4.95 -8.82 -4.84
C VAL A 7 4.94 -7.73 -3.78
N LEU A 8 5.63 -6.62 -4.06
CA LEU A 8 5.52 -5.37 -3.31
C LEU A 8 4.56 -4.43 -4.04
N GLY A 9 3.45 -4.08 -3.40
CA GLY A 9 2.54 -3.03 -3.83
C GLY A 9 2.87 -1.71 -3.15
N ILE A 10 2.80 -0.62 -3.91
CA ILE A 10 3.02 0.75 -3.43
C ILE A 10 1.78 1.57 -3.79
N GLU A 11 1.17 2.20 -2.78
CA GLU A 11 0.09 3.17 -2.96
C GLU A 11 0.61 4.55 -2.59
N SER A 12 0.56 5.50 -3.52
CA SER A 12 1.08 6.86 -3.33
C SER A 12 0.33 7.90 -4.16
N THR A 13 -0.95 7.66 -4.49
CA THR A 13 -1.70 8.54 -5.40
C THR A 13 -2.30 9.76 -4.69
N ALA A 14 -2.82 9.57 -3.47
CA ALA A 14 -3.50 10.60 -2.71
C ALA A 14 -2.78 10.87 -1.38
N HIS A 15 -3.54 11.23 -0.34
CA HIS A 15 -3.02 11.55 0.99
C HIS A 15 -2.58 10.32 1.81
N THR A 16 -2.66 9.11 1.26
CA THR A 16 -2.24 7.88 1.93
C THR A 16 -1.03 7.30 1.20
N LEU A 17 0.05 7.09 1.96
CA LEU A 17 1.19 6.30 1.53
C LEU A 17 1.02 4.88 2.08
N GLY A 18 0.99 3.87 1.22
CA GLY A 18 0.78 2.47 1.59
C GLY A 18 1.83 1.54 1.00
N PHE A 19 2.21 0.52 1.76
CA PHE A 19 3.05 -0.59 1.31
C PHE A 19 2.41 -1.92 1.68
N GLY A 20 2.27 -2.79 0.69
CA GLY A 20 1.72 -4.14 0.84
C GLY A 20 2.67 -5.20 0.29
N ILE A 21 2.84 -6.30 1.02
CA ILE A 21 3.58 -7.47 0.53
C ILE A 21 2.59 -8.63 0.42
N VAL A 22 2.42 -9.17 -0.78
CA VAL A 22 1.39 -10.19 -1.07
C VAL A 22 2.00 -11.32 -1.90
N SER A 23 1.62 -12.56 -1.58
CA SER A 23 1.96 -13.73 -2.39
C SER A 23 1.00 -13.93 -3.56
N THR A 24 1.43 -14.61 -4.62
CA THR A 24 0.53 -15.00 -5.73
C THR A 24 -0.57 -15.98 -5.33
N THR A 25 -0.51 -16.56 -4.12
CA THR A 25 -1.58 -17.38 -3.55
C THR A 25 -2.65 -16.56 -2.82
N GLY A 26 -2.47 -15.24 -2.71
CA GLY A 26 -3.39 -14.32 -2.03
C GLY A 26 -3.06 -14.08 -0.56
N LYS A 27 -2.03 -14.73 0.00
CA LYS A 27 -1.58 -14.46 1.38
C LYS A 27 -1.00 -13.05 1.50
N ILE A 28 -1.52 -12.26 2.45
CA ILE A 28 -0.98 -10.96 2.84
C ILE A 28 0.12 -11.18 3.89
N LEU A 29 1.32 -10.70 3.60
CA LEU A 29 2.49 -10.82 4.49
C LEU A 29 2.72 -9.53 5.29
N ALA A 30 2.45 -8.38 4.68
CA ALA A 30 2.50 -7.09 5.34
C ALA A 30 1.50 -6.14 4.67
N ASN A 31 0.90 -5.26 5.47
CA ASN A 31 0.07 -4.16 5.00
C ASN A 31 0.19 -3.01 5.99
N VAL A 32 0.91 -1.97 5.59
CA VAL A 32 1.10 -0.76 6.41
C VAL A 32 0.74 0.46 5.59
N ASN A 33 0.18 1.46 6.25
CA ASN A 33 -0.12 2.74 5.64
C ASN A 33 0.17 3.88 6.60
N TYR A 34 0.39 5.05 5.99
CA TYR A 34 0.55 6.31 6.66
C TYR A 34 -0.34 7.33 5.96
N VAL A 35 -1.28 7.89 6.71
CA VAL A 35 -2.22 8.90 6.21
C VAL A 35 -1.65 10.28 6.55
N TYR A 36 -1.32 11.07 5.52
CA TYR A 36 -1.03 12.47 5.68
C TYR A 36 -2.30 13.22 6.10
N LYS A 37 -2.23 13.88 7.24
CA LYS A 37 -3.30 14.75 7.75
C LYS A 37 -2.84 16.20 7.62
N PRO A 38 -3.39 16.97 6.67
CA PRO A 38 -3.04 18.38 6.54
C PRO A 38 -3.51 19.16 7.78
N LYS A 39 -2.83 20.28 8.06
CA LYS A 39 -3.18 21.18 9.18
C LYS A 39 -4.57 21.81 9.01
N GLU A 40 -4.98 22.01 7.76
CA GLU A 40 -6.26 22.60 7.37
C GLU A 40 -6.92 21.70 6.32
N GLY A 41 -8.25 21.80 6.18
CA GLY A 41 -9.00 20.99 5.23
C GLY A 41 -8.86 21.48 3.78
N GLY A 42 -9.00 20.56 2.82
CA GLY A 42 -8.92 20.85 1.39
C GLY A 42 -8.09 19.82 0.64
N ILE A 43 -8.28 19.77 -0.68
CA ILE A 43 -7.38 19.04 -1.58
C ILE A 43 -6.28 20.01 -1.99
N HIS A 44 -5.04 19.71 -1.60
CA HIS A 44 -3.84 20.40 -2.09
C HIS A 44 -3.07 19.41 -2.98
N PRO A 45 -3.21 19.52 -4.32
CA PRO A 45 -2.53 18.63 -5.27
C PRO A 45 -1.01 18.81 -5.27
#